data_AF-W8C6R2-F1
#
_entry.id   AF-W8C6R2-F1
#
_cell.length_a   1.000
_cell.length_b   1.000
_cell.length_c   1.000
_cell.angle_alpha   90.00
_cell.angle_beta   90.00
_cell.angle_gamma   90.00
#
_symmetry.space_group_name_H-M   'P 1'
#
loop_
_entity.id
_entity.type
_entity.pdbx_description
1 polymer ?
#
loop_
_entity_poly.entity_id
_entity_poly.type
_entity_poly.pdbx_seq_one_letter_code
_entity_poly.pdbx_strand_id
1 'polypeptide(L)'
;MTATKTLRALLQELRYASPNGCIKNSLAARYLLAQYKKYSTTDLQLCKARDEALFLSQTYLTYLGSLRKYNELHKEYHGRGERSVKETADLVGFKLPTDPK
;
A
#
# COMPACT_ATOMS: atom_id res chain seq x y z
N MET A 1 -0.18 5.07 18.55
CA MET A 1 -0.02 3.60 18.38
C MET A 1 1.22 3.14 19.11
N THR A 2 1.23 1.94 19.72
CA THR A 2 2.46 1.38 20.30
C THR A 2 3.44 0.97 19.19
N ALA A 3 4.75 1.06 19.44
CA ALA A 3 5.80 0.74 18.47
C ALA A 3 5.65 -0.67 17.86
N THR A 4 5.21 -1.65 18.65
CA THR A 4 4.97 -3.02 18.17
C THR A 4 3.79 -3.11 17.20
N LYS A 5 2.73 -2.30 17.41
CA LYS A 5 1.58 -2.24 16.50
C LYS A 5 1.96 -1.62 15.17
N THR A 6 2.73 -0.53 15.18
CA THR A 6 3.19 0.13 13.94
C THR A 6 4.11 -0.77 13.13
N LEU A 7 5.03 -1.49 13.79
CA LEU A 7 5.89 -2.48 13.12
C LEU A 7 5.08 -3.60 12.44
N ARG A 8 4.10 -4.18 13.14
CA ARG A 8 3.25 -5.24 12.58
C ARG A 8 2.47 -4.75 11.37
N ALA A 9 1.88 -3.55 11.45
CA ALA A 9 1.15 -2.95 10.34
C ALA A 9 2.06 -2.68 9.13
N LEU A 10 3.28 -2.18 9.35
CA LEU A 10 4.28 -1.97 8.29
C LEU A 10 4.69 -3.28 7.61
N LEU A 11 4.94 -4.33 8.39
CA LEU A 11 5.22 -5.65 7.83
C LEU A 11 4.03 -6.19 7.03
N GLN A 12 2.80 -5.89 7.44
CA GLN A 12 1.62 -6.28 6.68
C GLN A 12 1.49 -5.52 5.35
N GLU A 13 1.74 -4.20 5.33
CA GLU A 13 1.78 -3.43 4.09
C GLU A 13 2.89 -3.91 3.14
N LEU A 14 4.07 -4.23 3.67
CA LEU A 14 5.14 -4.85 2.88
C LEU A 14 4.75 -6.23 2.32
N ARG A 15 3.83 -6.95 2.98
CA ARG A 15 3.30 -8.21 2.45
C ARG A 15 2.44 -7.97 1.23
N TYR A 16 1.55 -6.98 1.30
CA TYR A 16 0.67 -6.62 0.20
C TYR A 16 1.44 -6.05 -0.99
N ALA A 17 2.54 -5.35 -0.74
CA ALA A 17 3.42 -4.84 -1.80
C ALA A 17 4.35 -5.92 -2.40
N SER A 18 4.54 -7.06 -1.74
CA SER A 18 5.42 -8.12 -2.23
C SER A 18 4.71 -8.96 -3.32
N PRO A 19 5.31 -9.13 -4.51
CA PRO A 19 4.68 -9.87 -5.61
C PRO A 19 4.37 -11.33 -5.26
N ASN A 20 5.12 -11.93 -4.34
CA ASN A 20 4.96 -13.34 -3.94
C ASN A 20 4.34 -13.52 -2.55
N GLY A 21 3.89 -12.43 -1.89
CA GLY A 21 3.36 -12.46 -0.51
C GLY A 21 4.37 -12.91 0.55
N CYS A 22 5.59 -13.29 0.17
CA CYS A 22 6.67 -13.68 1.05
C CYS A 22 7.55 -12.47 1.36
N ILE A 23 7.72 -12.17 2.65
CA ILE A 23 8.51 -11.05 3.15
C ILE A 23 9.84 -11.52 3.76
N LYS A 24 10.06 -12.84 3.88
CA LYS A 24 11.21 -13.42 4.58
C LYS A 24 12.55 -12.94 4.03
N ASN A 25 12.62 -12.69 2.72
CA ASN A 25 13.82 -12.22 2.02
C ASN A 25 13.80 -10.72 1.70
N SER A 26 12.79 -9.98 2.16
CA SER A 26 12.73 -8.54 1.91
C SER A 26 13.80 -7.80 2.70
N LEU A 27 14.66 -7.08 1.98
CA LEU A 27 15.67 -6.20 2.58
C LEU A 27 15.01 -5.16 3.50
N ALA A 28 13.87 -4.60 3.06
CA ALA A 28 13.11 -3.61 3.83
C ALA A 28 12.62 -4.18 5.16
N ALA A 29 12.06 -5.40 5.17
CA ALA A 29 11.60 -6.04 6.40
C ALA A 29 12.75 -6.34 7.38
N ARG A 30 13.89 -6.82 6.88
CA ARG A 30 15.08 -7.05 7.70
C ARG A 30 15.61 -5.75 8.30
N TYR A 31 15.67 -4.68 7.50
CA TYR A 31 16.09 -3.37 7.96
C TYR A 31 15.16 -2.82 9.05
N LEU A 32 13.83 -2.90 8.84
CA LEU A 32 12.85 -2.45 9.84
C LEU A 32 13.01 -3.19 11.18
N LEU A 33 13.15 -4.52 11.14
CA LEU A 33 13.35 -5.31 12.35
C LEU A 33 14.63 -4.93 13.08
N ALA A 34 15.72 -4.67 12.35
CA ALA A 34 16.98 -4.22 12.92
C ALA A 34 16.86 -2.83 13.58
N GLN A 35 16.18 -1.87 12.92
CA GLN A 35 15.97 -0.53 13.49
C GLN A 35 15.09 -0.58 14.74
N TYR A 36 13.97 -1.31 14.71
CA TYR A 36 13.11 -1.45 15.88
C TYR A 36 13.81 -2.13 17.05
N LYS A 37 14.69 -3.10 16.79
CA LYS A 37 15.53 -3.71 17.83
C LYS A 37 16.54 -2.72 18.41
N LYS A 38 17.18 -1.92 17.55
CA LYS A 38 18.16 -0.89 17.95
C LYS A 38 17.57 0.14 18.92
N TYR A 39 16.33 0.57 18.68
CA TYR A 39 15.65 1.59 19.50
C TYR A 39 14.73 1.02 20.59
N SER A 40 14.76 -0.30 20.84
CA SER A 40 13.89 -0.95 21.84
C SER A 40 14.37 -0.80 23.29
N THR A 41 15.67 -0.61 23.52
CA THR A 41 16.29 -0.71 24.86
C THR A 41 17.41 0.32 25.04
N THR A 42 17.10 1.61 25.04
CA THR A 42 18.15 2.63 25.17
C THR A 42 17.79 3.74 26.15
N ASP A 43 18.81 4.12 26.91
CA ASP A 43 18.83 5.04 28.04
C ASP A 43 18.24 6.42 27.72
N LEU A 44 17.89 7.15 28.79
CA LEU A 44 17.10 8.39 28.82
C LEU A 44 17.50 9.49 27.80
N GLN A 45 18.73 9.48 27.27
CA GLN A 45 19.17 10.42 26.21
C GLN A 45 18.68 10.07 24.79
N LEU A 46 18.28 8.82 24.52
CA LEU A 46 17.87 8.33 23.19
C LEU A 46 16.35 8.24 22.99
N CYS A 47 15.54 8.69 23.96
CA CYS A 47 14.08 8.73 23.83
C CYS A 47 13.63 9.50 22.58
N LYS A 48 14.30 10.60 22.25
CA LYS A 48 14.02 11.39 21.03
C LYS A 48 14.20 10.56 19.75
N ALA A 49 15.28 9.78 19.65
CA ALA A 49 15.54 8.94 18.48
C ALA A 49 14.50 7.82 18.32
N ARG A 50 13.98 7.29 19.44
CA ARG A 50 12.88 6.32 19.43
C ARG A 50 11.57 6.95 18.94
N ASP A 51 11.26 8.15 19.40
CA ASP A 51 10.05 8.87 18.98
C ASP A 51 10.13 9.29 17.51
N GLU A 52 11.29 9.76 17.05
CA GLU A 52 11.57 10.03 15.63
C GLU A 52 11.42 8.77 14.77
N ALA A 53 11.98 7.64 15.21
CA ALA A 53 11.83 6.36 14.51
C ALA A 53 10.37 5.90 14.45
N LEU A 54 9.61 6.10 15.53
CA LEU A 54 8.18 5.80 15.57
C LEU A 54 7.38 6.70 14.63
N PHE A 55 7.68 8.00 14.61
CA PHE A 55 7.06 8.97 13.72
C PHE A 55 7.33 8.62 12.25
N LEU A 56 8.59 8.39 11.88
CA LEU A 56 8.95 7.95 10.53
C LEU A 56 8.20 6.68 10.13
N SER A 57 8.13 5.70 11.03
CA SER A 57 7.41 4.45 10.79
C SER A 57 5.92 4.67 10.54
N GLN A 58 5.28 5.59 11.26
CA GLN A 58 3.87 5.96 11.04
C GLN A 58 3.66 6.70 9.71
N THR A 59 4.60 7.58 9.34
CA THR A 59 4.58 8.27 8.05
C THR A 59 4.66 7.26 6.90
N TYR A 60 5.61 6.33 6.95
CA TYR A 60 5.74 5.29 5.93
C TYR A 60 4.53 4.36 5.90
N LEU A 61 3.97 4.00 7.04
CA LEU A 61 2.75 3.19 7.10
C LEU A 61 1.59 3.89 6.38
N THR A 62 1.41 5.18 6.65
CA THR A 62 0.35 5.99 6.02
C THR A 62 0.57 6.10 4.52
N TYR A 63 1.82 6.33 4.09
CA TYR A 63 2.20 6.43 2.68
C TYR A 63 1.96 5.12 1.91
N LEU A 64 2.38 3.97 2.45
CA LEU A 64 2.16 2.68 1.80
C LEU A 64 0.66 2.35 1.73
N GLY A 65 -0.07 2.61 2.81
CA GLY A 65 -1.52 2.40 2.84
C GLY A 65 -2.29 3.29 1.88
N SER A 66 -1.90 4.57 1.75
CA SER A 66 -2.52 5.49 0.78
C SER A 66 -2.19 5.11 -0.65
N LEU A 67 -0.96 4.66 -0.93
CA LEU A 67 -0.55 4.20 -2.26
C LEU A 67 -1.31 2.93 -2.68
N ARG A 68 -1.54 1.99 -1.75
CA ARG A 68 -2.38 0.81 -2.04
C ARG A 68 -3.81 1.21 -2.42
N LYS A 69 -4.45 2.06 -1.61
CA LYS A 69 -5.80 2.57 -1.87
C LYS A 69 -5.87 3.38 -3.17
N TYR A 70 -4.85 4.19 -3.44
CA TYR A 70 -4.75 4.91 -4.70
C TYR A 70 -4.70 3.95 -5.88
N ASN A 71 -3.93 2.87 -5.82
CA ASN A 71 -3.87 1.88 -6.89
C ASN A 71 -5.21 1.13 -7.07
N GLU A 72 -5.96 0.89 -6.00
CA GLU A 72 -7.31 0.31 -6.07
C GLU A 72 -8.26 1.27 -6.80
N LEU A 73 -8.33 2.53 -6.36
CA LEU A 73 -9.13 3.58 -7.01
C LEU A 73 -8.72 3.82 -8.46
N HIS A 74 -7.42 3.84 -8.73
CA HIS A 74 -6.90 4.00 -10.08
C HIS A 74 -7.32 2.84 -10.97
N LYS A 75 -7.24 1.58 -10.51
CA LYS A 75 -7.72 0.44 -11.31
C LYS A 75 -9.22 0.51 -11.62
N GLU A 76 -10.01 1.03 -10.69
CA GLU A 76 -11.46 1.10 -10.82
C GLU A 76 -11.93 2.28 -11.70
N TYR A 77 -11.32 3.45 -11.50
CA TYR A 77 -11.79 4.72 -12.09
C TYR A 77 -10.86 5.31 -13.14
N HIS A 78 -9.63 4.80 -13.31
CA HIS A 78 -8.79 5.27 -14.39
C HIS A 78 -9.50 5.01 -15.71
N GLY A 79 -9.70 6.08 -16.48
CA GLY A 79 -10.40 6.01 -17.76
C GLY A 79 -9.70 4.97 -18.65
N ARG A 80 -10.48 4.04 -19.20
CA ARG A 80 -9.99 3.04 -20.17
C ARG A 80 -9.63 3.67 -21.54
N GLY A 81 -9.42 4.99 -21.60
CA GLY A 81 -9.37 5.77 -22.84
C GLY A 81 -10.77 6.06 -23.40
N GLU A 82 -10.83 6.38 -24.69
CA GLU A 82 -12.09 6.47 -25.44
C GLU A 82 -12.74 5.08 -25.49
N ARG A 83 -13.98 4.97 -25.01
CA ARG A 83 -14.75 3.73 -25.10
C ARG A 83 -15.09 3.47 -26.56
N SER A 84 -15.07 2.20 -26.97
CA SER A 84 -15.49 1.84 -28.32
C SER A 84 -16.98 2.18 -28.55
N VAL A 85 -17.36 2.34 -29.82
CA VAL A 85 -18.77 2.58 -30.21
C VAL A 85 -19.68 1.47 -29.67
N LYS A 86 -19.19 0.22 -29.64
CA LYS A 86 -19.92 -0.93 -29.09
C LYS A 86 -20.14 -0.83 -27.60
N GLU A 87 -19.07 -0.61 -26.82
CA GLU A 87 -19.18 -0.44 -25.36
C GLU A 87 -20.06 0.75 -24.97
N THR A 88 -20.05 1.81 -25.78
CA THR A 88 -20.89 2.99 -25.56
C THR A 88 -22.35 2.67 -25.84
N ALA A 89 -22.66 1.98 -26.94
CA ALA A 89 -24.01 1.54 -27.28
C ALA A 89 -24.58 0.60 -26.21
N ASP A 90 -23.80 -0.38 -25.76
CA ASP A 90 -24.20 -1.31 -24.70
C ASP A 90 -24.49 -0.59 -23.37
N LEU A 91 -23.71 0.44 -23.03
CA LEU A 91 -23.89 1.24 -21.81
C LEU A 91 -25.24 1.98 -21.80
N VAL A 92 -25.67 2.49 -22.95
CA VAL A 92 -26.92 3.25 -23.09
C VAL A 92 -28.11 2.37 -23.49
N GLY A 93 -27.88 1.06 -23.70
CA GLY A 93 -28.92 0.10 -24.07
C GLY A 93 -29.28 0.07 -25.55
N PHE A 94 -28.41 0.56 -26.44
CA PHE A 94 -28.58 0.44 -27.89
C PHE A 94 -27.85 -0.80 -28.44
N LYS A 95 -28.47 -1.47 -29.42
CA LYS A 95 -27.80 -2.51 -30.23
C LYS A 95 -27.11 -1.88 -31.43
N LEU A 96 -25.99 -2.44 -31.88
CA LEU A 96 -25.38 -2.01 -33.14
C LEU A 96 -26.16 -2.57 -34.34
N PRO A 97 -26.14 -1.90 -35.50
CA PRO A 97 -26.77 -2.40 -36.73
C PRO A 97 -26.26 -3.78 -37.19
N THR A 98 -25.08 -4.19 -36.70
CA THR A 98 -24.43 -5.46 -37.01
C THR A 98 -24.83 -6.59 -36.04
N ASP A 99 -25.49 -6.29 -34.92
CA ASP A 99 -25.91 -7.33 -33.96
C ASP A 99 -27.17 -8.06 -34.46
N PRO A 100 -27.29 -9.39 -34.23
CA PRO A 100 -28.47 -10.14 -34.61
C PRO A 100 -29.72 -9.61 -33.87
N LYS A 101 -30.84 -9.56 -34.60
CA LYS A 101 -32.12 -9.02 -34.11
C LYS A 101 -32.60 -9.75 -32.86
#